data_AF-A0A965FE76-F1
#
_entry.id   AF-A0A965FE76-F1
#
_cell.length_a   1.000
_cell.length_b   1.000
_cell.length_c   1.000
_cell.angle_alpha   90.00
_cell.angle_beta   90.00
_cell.angle_gamma   90.00
#
_symmetry.space_group_name_H-M   'P 1'
#
loop_
_entity.id
_entity.type
_entity.pdbx_description
1 polymer ?
#
loop_
_entity_poly.entity_id
_entity_poly.type
_entity_poly.pdbx_seq_one_letter_code
_entity_poly.pdbx_strand_id
1 'polypeptide(L)'
;MGHLAVALAVGEALGLDRVDLVPANEPWQKTAEGRSVSPAAVRLQMVRALVDGHPRLAVDDREIVRGGPTYTVDTLREIRAELPEAELFLIVGSDTARLLPTWREHEEVGRLSTLVVVNRPDTAPETPSGAGRVEFVVMKDVDVSSSAVRAAVAAGRDVTAMVTPAVARRRAIAAVVTGLVGLVLLPSGLVVGANSLLNETGGNSVDDAPTTKIPVTPTALVAVTNTRNEVAALAMLAVDPAGKGGSIVSIPVGANAEIPKSGTIHRIADSYASGGMDALRADVEGLLNVSFNLVDDVNAAELGTLLQVFGDVNANLPAPVLDTAADGTAVPVLEAGSATLTPAQVA
;
A
#
# COMPACT_ATOMS: atom_id res chain seq x y z
N MET A 1 -12.63 -0.30 -4.91
CA MET A 1 -13.65 -0.25 -5.97
C MET A 1 -14.77 0.77 -5.69
N GLY A 2 -15.41 0.75 -4.51
CA GLY A 2 -16.53 1.66 -4.20
C GLY A 2 -16.25 3.16 -4.45
N HIS A 3 -15.20 3.73 -3.85
CA HIS A 3 -14.89 5.16 -4.04
C HIS A 3 -14.61 5.57 -5.50
N LEU A 4 -13.96 4.70 -6.28
CA LEU A 4 -13.70 4.95 -7.70
C LEU A 4 -15.00 5.00 -8.50
N ALA A 5 -15.88 4.02 -8.28
CA ALA A 5 -17.18 3.96 -8.95
C ALA A 5 -18.03 5.20 -8.62
N VAL A 6 -18.00 5.65 -7.36
CA VAL A 6 -18.68 6.89 -6.93
C VAL A 6 -18.12 8.11 -7.66
N ALA A 7 -16.80 8.31 -7.64
CA ALA A 7 -16.16 9.48 -8.24
C ALA A 7 -16.44 9.57 -9.74
N LEU A 8 -16.37 8.44 -10.46
CA LEU A 8 -16.69 8.38 -11.89
C LEU A 8 -18.18 8.62 -12.16
N ALA A 9 -19.07 7.96 -11.42
CA ALA A 9 -20.52 8.09 -11.62
C ALA A 9 -21.03 9.51 -11.36
N VAL A 10 -20.54 10.15 -10.29
CA VAL A 10 -20.92 11.53 -9.96
C VAL A 10 -20.34 12.52 -10.98
N GLY A 11 -19.07 12.34 -11.36
CA GLY A 11 -18.42 13.17 -12.37
C GLY A 11 -19.14 13.12 -13.72
N GLU A 12 -19.65 11.95 -14.11
CA GLU A 12 -20.45 11.79 -15.32
C GLU A 12 -21.87 12.35 -15.17
N ALA A 13 -22.58 12.01 -14.10
CA ALA A 13 -23.98 12.40 -13.89
C ALA A 13 -24.18 13.91 -13.79
N LEU A 14 -23.21 14.62 -13.19
CA LEU A 14 -23.27 16.07 -12.99
C LEU A 14 -22.42 16.86 -14.02
N GLY A 15 -21.73 16.17 -14.94
CA GLY A 15 -20.89 16.82 -15.93
C GLY A 15 -19.73 17.61 -15.35
N LEU A 16 -19.11 17.12 -14.27
CA LEU A 16 -18.02 17.82 -13.58
C LEU A 16 -16.75 17.83 -14.43
N ASP A 17 -16.05 18.97 -14.45
CA ASP A 17 -14.75 19.11 -15.13
C ASP A 17 -13.66 18.23 -14.50
N ARG A 18 -13.70 18.09 -13.17
CA ARG A 18 -12.74 17.32 -12.37
C ARG A 18 -13.39 16.84 -11.07
N VAL A 19 -12.95 15.68 -10.58
CA VAL A 19 -13.29 15.16 -9.25
C VAL A 19 -12.02 14.92 -8.45
N ASP A 20 -11.85 15.70 -7.38
CA ASP A 20 -10.70 15.60 -6.49
C ASP A 20 -10.99 14.66 -5.32
N LEU A 21 -10.16 13.63 -5.17
CA LEU A 21 -10.17 12.78 -3.99
C LEU A 21 -9.23 13.38 -2.94
N VAL A 22 -9.80 13.79 -1.80
CA VAL A 22 -9.10 14.50 -0.72
C VAL A 22 -8.92 13.56 0.48
N PRO A 23 -7.73 12.97 0.70
CA PRO A 23 -7.50 12.11 1.85
C PRO A 23 -7.22 12.94 3.10
N ALA A 24 -8.09 12.84 4.11
CA ALA A 24 -7.90 13.50 5.41
C ALA A 24 -6.55 13.21 6.06
N ASN A 25 -5.95 14.18 6.75
CA ASN A 25 -4.77 13.93 7.58
C ASN A 25 -5.16 13.13 8.83
N GLU A 26 -5.91 13.77 9.71
CA GLU A 26 -6.45 13.18 10.94
C GLU A 26 -7.97 13.33 10.94
N PRO A 27 -8.73 12.28 10.58
CA PRO A 27 -10.18 12.35 10.54
C PRO A 27 -10.73 12.42 11.97
N TRP A 28 -11.07 13.64 12.41
CA TRP A 28 -11.38 13.97 13.81
C TRP A 28 -12.44 13.07 14.46
N GLN A 29 -13.50 12.70 13.73
CA GLN A 29 -14.55 11.83 14.26
C GLN A 29 -14.03 10.42 14.58
N LYS A 30 -13.10 9.91 13.77
CA LYS A 30 -12.58 8.54 13.93
C LYS A 30 -11.48 8.49 14.99
N THR A 31 -10.64 9.52 15.05
CA THR A 31 -9.57 9.62 16.06
C THR A 31 -10.12 9.92 17.44
N ALA A 32 -11.17 10.75 17.56
CA ALA A 32 -11.87 11.01 18.82
C ALA A 32 -12.55 9.76 19.40
N GLU A 33 -12.98 8.83 18.55
CA GLU A 33 -13.52 7.52 18.95
C GLU A 33 -12.43 6.46 19.28
N GLY A 34 -11.15 6.84 19.29
CA GLY A 34 -10.04 5.94 19.58
C GLY A 34 -9.76 4.89 18.49
N ARG A 35 -10.30 5.06 17.27
CA ARG A 35 -10.01 4.14 16.17
C ARG A 35 -8.61 4.39 15.62
N SER A 36 -7.82 3.33 15.49
CA SER A 36 -6.54 3.38 14.78
C SER A 36 -6.79 3.63 13.29
N VAL A 37 -6.15 4.67 12.74
CA VAL A 37 -6.21 5.04 11.33
C VAL A 37 -4.81 4.86 10.73
N SER A 38 -4.73 4.25 9.56
CA SER A 38 -3.46 4.12 8.84
C SER A 38 -2.82 5.48 8.56
N PRO A 39 -1.47 5.58 8.52
CA PRO A 39 -0.77 6.84 8.27
C PRO A 39 -1.28 7.57 7.02
N ALA A 40 -1.34 8.90 7.09
CA ALA A 40 -1.90 9.74 6.03
C ALA A 40 -1.20 9.56 4.69
N ALA A 41 0.13 9.52 4.69
CA ALA A 41 0.93 9.31 3.48
C ALA A 41 0.71 7.93 2.84
N VAL A 42 0.50 6.85 3.62
CA VAL A 42 0.15 5.54 3.05
C VAL A 42 -1.20 5.62 2.34
N ARG A 43 -2.19 6.26 2.97
CA ARG A 43 -3.51 6.46 2.35
C ARG A 43 -3.41 7.31 1.09
N LEU A 44 -2.62 8.38 1.11
CA LEU A 44 -2.38 9.23 -0.06
C LEU A 44 -1.84 8.43 -1.24
N GLN A 45 -0.85 7.57 -1.02
CA GLN A 45 -0.31 6.71 -2.07
C GLN A 45 -1.37 5.75 -2.63
N MET A 46 -2.23 5.18 -1.78
CA MET A 46 -3.34 4.34 -2.24
C MET A 46 -4.34 5.13 -3.09
N VAL A 47 -4.64 6.38 -2.73
CA VAL A 47 -5.55 7.22 -3.54
C VAL A 47 -4.88 7.62 -4.86
N ARG A 48 -3.59 7.92 -4.88
CA ARG A 48 -2.83 8.16 -6.14
C ARG A 48 -2.90 6.95 -7.07
N ALA A 49 -2.76 5.73 -6.55
CA ALA A 49 -3.00 4.50 -7.33
C ALA A 49 -4.43 4.35 -7.83
N LEU A 50 -5.41 4.82 -7.06
CA LEU A 50 -6.83 4.68 -7.38
C LEU A 50 -7.22 5.54 -8.60
N VAL A 51 -6.65 6.74 -8.71
CA VAL A 51 -6.97 7.69 -9.79
C VAL A 51 -6.10 7.52 -11.03
N ASP A 52 -5.02 6.76 -10.94
CA ASP A 52 -4.09 6.56 -12.04
C ASP A 52 -4.81 5.99 -13.28
N GLY A 53 -4.55 6.58 -14.44
CA GLY A 53 -5.26 6.26 -15.70
C GLY A 53 -6.67 6.85 -15.85
N HIS A 54 -7.17 7.67 -14.91
CA HIS A 54 -8.49 8.31 -15.00
C HIS A 54 -8.38 9.85 -15.19
N PRO A 55 -8.56 10.38 -16.41
CA PRO A 55 -8.23 11.79 -16.72
C PRO A 55 -9.11 12.83 -16.02
N ARG A 56 -10.30 12.45 -15.53
CA ARG A 56 -11.21 13.32 -14.79
C ARG A 56 -11.01 13.28 -13.27
N LEU A 57 -10.14 12.38 -12.78
CA LEU A 57 -9.89 12.20 -11.36
C LEU A 57 -8.52 12.76 -11.00
N ALA A 58 -8.44 13.44 -9.86
CA ALA A 58 -7.17 13.88 -9.30
C ALA A 58 -7.14 13.65 -7.79
N VAL A 59 -5.95 13.82 -7.21
CA VAL A 59 -5.73 13.71 -5.77
C VAL A 59 -5.30 15.06 -5.25
N ASP A 60 -5.90 15.47 -4.15
CA ASP A 60 -5.57 16.70 -3.44
C ASP A 60 -5.04 16.33 -2.05
N ASP A 61 -3.77 16.63 -1.79
CA ASP A 61 -3.09 16.32 -0.53
C ASP A 61 -3.10 17.49 0.46
N ARG A 62 -3.86 18.56 0.21
CA ARG A 62 -3.87 19.77 1.05
C ARG A 62 -4.12 19.50 2.53
N GLU A 63 -5.02 18.56 2.84
CA GLU A 63 -5.36 18.26 4.23
C GLU A 63 -4.16 17.63 4.96
N ILE A 64 -3.37 16.82 4.25
CA ILE A 64 -2.13 16.19 4.74
C ILE A 64 -1.04 17.25 4.89
N VAL A 65 -0.88 18.12 3.90
CA VAL A 65 0.10 19.22 3.93
C VAL A 65 -0.19 20.19 5.08
N ARG A 66 -1.46 20.52 5.32
CA ARG A 66 -1.90 21.37 6.43
C ARG A 66 -1.60 20.76 7.80
N GLY A 67 -1.68 19.43 7.92
CA GLY A 67 -1.50 18.72 9.18
C GLY A 67 -2.65 18.92 10.16
N GLY A 68 -2.54 18.27 11.33
CA GLY A 68 -3.54 18.31 12.41
C GLY A 68 -4.92 17.72 12.05
N PRO A 69 -5.93 17.95 12.92
CA PRO A 69 -7.30 17.51 12.70
C PRO A 69 -7.92 18.11 11.44
N THR A 70 -8.57 17.27 10.65
CA THR A 70 -9.16 17.66 9.37
C THR A 70 -10.62 18.09 9.54
N TYR A 71 -10.97 19.30 9.09
CA TYR A 71 -12.36 19.78 9.05
C TYR A 71 -12.73 20.24 7.63
N THR A 72 -13.86 19.75 7.12
CA THR A 72 -14.30 20.03 5.74
C THR A 72 -14.46 21.52 5.44
N VAL A 73 -14.87 22.32 6.43
CA VAL A 73 -15.01 23.77 6.26
C VAL A 73 -13.69 24.46 5.91
N ASP A 74 -12.56 24.01 6.47
CA ASP A 74 -11.24 24.60 6.18
C ASP A 74 -10.82 24.25 4.75
N THR A 75 -11.02 22.99 4.37
CA THR A 75 -10.72 22.48 3.03
C THR A 75 -11.53 23.23 1.97
N LEU A 76 -12.83 23.45 2.19
CA LEU A 76 -13.66 24.22 1.26
C LEU A 76 -13.26 25.70 1.18
N ARG A 77 -12.83 26.31 2.30
CA ARG A 77 -12.34 27.71 2.33
C ARG A 77 -11.05 27.85 1.52
N GLU A 78 -10.11 26.92 1.67
CA GLU A 78 -8.86 26.91 0.90
C GLU A 78 -9.13 26.73 -0.60
N ILE A 79 -9.99 25.77 -0.98
CA ILE A 79 -10.34 25.55 -2.39
C ILE A 79 -11.03 26.80 -2.96
N ARG A 80 -11.96 27.42 -2.21
CA ARG A 80 -12.63 28.66 -2.65
C ARG A 80 -11.66 29.83 -2.80
N ALA A 81 -10.64 29.93 -1.95
CA ALA A 81 -9.62 30.97 -2.06
C ALA A 81 -8.74 30.78 -3.30
N GLU A 82 -8.41 29.54 -3.65
CA GLU A 82 -7.64 29.19 -4.85
C GLU A 82 -8.47 29.30 -6.14
N LEU A 83 -9.76 28.93 -6.07
CA LEU A 83 -10.68 28.83 -7.20
C LEU A 83 -11.98 29.61 -6.90
N PRO A 84 -11.94 30.95 -6.89
CA PRO A 84 -13.08 31.79 -6.48
C PRO A 84 -14.32 31.58 -7.34
N GLU A 85 -14.14 31.35 -8.64
CA GLU A 85 -15.21 31.17 -9.62
C GLU A 85 -15.72 29.73 -9.75
N ALA A 86 -15.08 28.75 -9.10
CA ALA A 86 -15.44 27.35 -9.27
C ALA A 86 -16.74 27.02 -8.52
N GLU A 87 -17.60 26.20 -9.13
CA GLU A 87 -18.70 25.57 -8.41
C GLU A 87 -18.16 24.35 -7.65
N LEU A 88 -18.37 24.33 -6.33
CA LEU A 88 -17.84 23.25 -5.48
C LEU A 88 -18.94 22.25 -5.16
N PHE A 89 -18.69 20.99 -5.46
CA PHE A 89 -19.58 19.88 -5.17
C PHE A 89 -18.94 18.97 -4.12
N LEU A 90 -19.55 18.88 -2.95
CA LEU A 90 -19.08 18.03 -1.86
C LEU A 90 -19.76 16.66 -1.95
N ILE A 91 -19.01 15.66 -2.43
CA ILE A 91 -19.52 14.29 -2.64
C ILE A 91 -19.41 13.48 -1.35
N VAL A 92 -20.54 12.98 -0.84
CA VAL A 92 -20.59 12.16 0.37
C VAL A 92 -21.54 10.97 0.20
N GLY A 93 -21.26 9.88 0.91
CA GLY A 93 -22.21 8.78 1.05
C GLY A 93 -23.40 9.17 1.92
N SER A 94 -24.52 8.46 1.77
CA SER A 94 -25.74 8.69 2.56
C SER A 94 -25.55 8.57 4.08
N ASP A 95 -24.65 7.68 4.53
CA ASP A 95 -24.25 7.51 5.92
C ASP A 95 -23.55 8.76 6.48
N THR A 96 -22.65 9.33 5.68
CA THR A 96 -21.88 10.53 6.02
C THR A 96 -22.77 11.77 5.99
N ALA A 97 -23.69 11.86 5.02
CA ALA A 97 -24.64 12.96 4.90
C ALA A 97 -25.52 13.11 6.16
N ARG A 98 -25.93 12.00 6.80
CA ARG A 98 -26.69 12.02 8.06
C ARG A 98 -25.91 12.64 9.23
N LEU A 99 -24.58 12.61 9.17
CA LEU A 99 -23.71 13.19 10.20
C LEU A 99 -23.37 14.65 9.95
N LEU A 100 -23.78 15.25 8.83
CA LEU A 100 -23.47 16.65 8.49
C LEU A 100 -23.76 17.65 9.64
N PRO A 101 -24.88 17.57 10.39
CA PRO A 101 -25.14 18.51 11.49
C PRO A 101 -24.12 18.46 12.64
N THR A 102 -23.32 17.38 12.72
CA THR A 102 -22.26 17.24 13.72
C THR A 102 -20.94 17.87 13.27
N TRP A 103 -20.84 18.32 12.01
CA TRP A 103 -19.62 18.88 11.45
C TRP A 103 -19.39 20.30 11.95
N ARG A 104 -18.11 20.65 12.08
CA ARG A 104 -17.72 22.00 12.46
C ARG A 104 -18.19 22.99 11.40
N GLU A 105 -18.95 24.00 11.82
CA GLU A 105 -19.51 25.03 10.94
C GLU A 105 -20.33 24.44 9.76
N HIS A 106 -21.17 23.44 10.03
CA HIS A 106 -21.93 22.73 8.98
C HIS A 106 -22.77 23.65 8.06
N GLU A 107 -23.30 24.75 8.57
CA GLU A 107 -24.04 25.73 7.76
C GLU A 107 -23.14 26.40 6.72
N GLU A 108 -21.89 26.70 7.09
CA GLU A 108 -20.90 27.26 6.18
C GLU A 108 -20.45 26.24 5.14
N VAL A 109 -20.34 24.95 5.51
CA VAL A 109 -20.11 23.86 4.54
C VAL A 109 -21.22 23.84 3.48
N GLY A 110 -22.48 23.97 3.92
CA GLY A 110 -23.63 24.06 3.03
C GLY A 110 -23.68 25.33 2.16
N ARG A 111 -23.05 26.43 2.60
CA ARG A 111 -22.94 27.68 1.83
C ARG A 111 -21.80 27.64 0.81
N LEU A 112 -20.68 27.00 1.16
CA LEU A 112 -19.48 26.92 0.32
C LEU A 112 -19.59 25.90 -0.82
N SER A 113 -20.49 24.92 -0.69
CA SER A 113 -20.62 23.79 -1.63
C SER A 113 -22.06 23.36 -1.88
N THR A 114 -22.30 22.75 -3.04
CA THR A 114 -23.48 21.91 -3.30
C THR A 114 -23.19 20.51 -2.76
N LEU A 115 -24.01 20.01 -1.84
CA LEU A 115 -23.86 18.68 -1.27
C LEU A 115 -24.36 17.63 -2.25
N VAL A 116 -23.51 16.69 -2.65
CA VAL A 116 -23.90 15.56 -3.51
C VAL A 116 -23.99 14.31 -2.65
N VAL A 117 -25.21 13.81 -2.43
CA VAL A 117 -25.47 12.61 -1.64
C VAL A 117 -25.60 11.42 -2.57
N VAL A 118 -24.68 10.47 -2.43
CA VAL A 118 -24.66 9.23 -3.19
C VAL A 118 -25.45 8.18 -2.43
N ASN A 119 -26.57 7.76 -3.02
CA ASN A 119 -27.53 6.88 -2.39
C ASN A 119 -27.44 5.43 -2.88
N ARG A 120 -27.76 4.51 -1.97
CA ARG A 120 -28.10 3.14 -2.32
C ARG A 120 -29.54 3.10 -2.87
N PRO A 121 -29.84 2.24 -3.85
CA PRO A 121 -31.15 2.19 -4.51
C PRO A 121 -32.34 2.07 -3.55
N ASP A 122 -32.13 1.43 -2.39
CA ASP A 122 -33.20 1.05 -1.46
C ASP A 122 -33.41 2.04 -0.29
N THR A 123 -32.70 3.19 -0.28
CA THR A 123 -32.82 4.19 0.80
C THR A 123 -33.46 5.46 0.28
N ALA A 124 -34.56 5.89 0.89
CA ALA A 124 -35.19 7.16 0.55
C ALA A 124 -34.20 8.33 0.78
N PRO A 125 -34.06 9.26 -0.19
CA PRO A 125 -33.22 10.43 -0.01
C PRO A 125 -33.78 11.31 1.11
N GLU A 126 -32.96 11.54 2.13
CA GLU A 126 -33.22 12.52 3.19
C GLU A 126 -32.27 13.69 2.99
N THR A 127 -32.81 14.91 2.98
CA THR A 127 -32.01 16.13 2.93
C THR A 127 -31.47 16.41 4.34
N PRO A 128 -30.15 16.42 4.57
CA PRO A 128 -29.59 16.72 5.88
C PRO A 128 -29.96 18.13 6.35
N SER A 129 -30.25 18.30 7.64
CA SER A 129 -30.47 19.63 8.20
C SER A 129 -29.21 20.48 8.10
N GLY A 130 -29.36 21.76 7.70
CA GLY A 130 -28.23 22.68 7.52
C GLY A 130 -27.44 22.48 6.22
N ALA A 131 -27.86 21.58 5.33
CA ALA A 131 -27.37 21.55 3.96
C ALA A 131 -27.99 22.71 3.15
N GLY A 132 -27.19 23.37 2.32
CA GLY A 132 -27.65 24.40 1.38
C GLY A 132 -28.32 23.78 0.16
N ARG A 133 -27.60 23.72 -0.96
CA ARG A 133 -28.04 22.98 -2.16
C ARG A 133 -27.69 21.51 -2.02
N VAL A 134 -28.60 20.61 -2.40
CA VAL A 134 -28.40 19.16 -2.32
C VAL A 134 -28.79 18.50 -3.64
N GLU A 135 -27.90 17.67 -4.16
CA GLU A 135 -28.09 16.82 -5.34
C GLU A 135 -28.01 15.35 -4.93
N PHE A 136 -28.86 14.51 -5.52
CA PHE A 136 -28.86 13.08 -5.27
C PHE A 136 -28.41 12.32 -6.51
N VAL A 137 -27.37 11.50 -6.34
CA VAL A 137 -26.90 10.60 -7.41
C VAL A 137 -27.17 9.17 -6.99
N VAL A 138 -27.99 8.47 -7.78
CA VAL A 138 -28.27 7.05 -7.59
C VAL A 138 -27.34 6.25 -8.48
N MET A 139 -26.61 5.32 -7.89
CA MET A 139 -25.74 4.40 -8.62
C MET A 139 -26.02 2.95 -8.22
N LYS A 140 -25.65 2.02 -9.10
CA LYS A 140 -25.67 0.59 -8.77
C LYS A 140 -24.70 0.34 -7.63
N ASP A 141 -25.17 -0.34 -6.59
CA ASP A 141 -24.37 -0.60 -5.40
C ASP A 141 -23.13 -1.42 -5.77
N VAL A 142 -21.97 -0.96 -5.29
CA VAL A 142 -20.73 -1.72 -5.30
C VAL A 142 -20.57 -2.24 -3.88
N ASP A 143 -20.83 -3.53 -3.68
CA ASP A 143 -20.82 -4.17 -2.35
C ASP A 143 -19.39 -4.36 -1.81
N VAL A 144 -18.72 -3.24 -1.53
CA VAL A 144 -17.38 -3.19 -0.98
C VAL A 144 -17.32 -2.03 0.02
N SER A 145 -16.99 -2.35 1.27
CA SER A 145 -16.67 -1.35 2.30
C SER A 145 -15.22 -1.48 2.78
N SER A 146 -14.60 -0.36 3.16
CA SER A 146 -13.26 -0.37 3.75
C SER A 146 -13.19 -1.22 5.03
N SER A 147 -14.29 -1.31 5.77
CA SER A 147 -14.43 -2.17 6.97
C SER A 147 -14.38 -3.65 6.61
N ALA A 148 -15.12 -4.06 5.58
CA ALA A 148 -15.13 -5.44 5.09
C ALA A 148 -13.77 -5.82 4.49
N VAL A 149 -13.14 -4.91 3.74
CA VAL A 149 -11.77 -5.11 3.24
C VAL A 149 -10.81 -5.33 4.41
N ARG A 150 -10.80 -4.44 5.43
CA ARG A 150 -9.93 -4.61 6.61
C ARG A 150 -10.20 -5.92 7.36
N ALA A 151 -11.46 -6.33 7.51
CA ALA A 151 -11.82 -7.58 8.17
C ALA A 151 -11.43 -8.82 7.36
N ALA A 152 -11.52 -8.76 6.02
CA ALA A 152 -11.03 -9.82 5.13
C ALA A 152 -9.51 -9.94 5.19
N VAL A 153 -8.81 -8.81 5.18
CA VAL A 153 -7.36 -8.75 5.37
C VAL A 153 -6.94 -9.35 6.72
N ALA A 154 -7.59 -8.95 7.81
CA ALA A 154 -7.36 -9.49 9.16
C ALA A 154 -7.93 -10.90 9.36
N ALA A 155 -8.35 -11.58 8.31
CA ALA A 155 -8.74 -12.98 8.32
C ALA A 155 -7.95 -13.80 7.28
N GLY A 156 -6.90 -13.22 6.71
CA GLY A 156 -6.06 -13.86 5.70
C GLY A 156 -6.76 -14.10 4.35
N ARG A 157 -7.89 -13.45 4.08
CA ARG A 157 -8.64 -13.65 2.84
C ARG A 157 -8.09 -12.78 1.70
N ASP A 158 -8.16 -13.31 0.48
CA ASP A 158 -7.90 -12.53 -0.72
C ASP A 158 -8.92 -11.39 -0.87
N VAL A 159 -8.43 -10.19 -1.18
CA VAL A 159 -9.23 -8.97 -1.36
C VAL A 159 -8.98 -8.32 -2.72
N THR A 160 -8.28 -9.00 -3.63
CA THR A 160 -7.92 -8.47 -4.95
C THR A 160 -9.15 -8.04 -5.75
N ALA A 161 -10.27 -8.77 -5.62
CA ALA A 161 -11.55 -8.40 -6.23
C ALA A 161 -12.26 -7.20 -5.56
N MET A 162 -11.83 -6.79 -4.36
CA MET A 162 -12.46 -5.71 -3.59
C MET A 162 -11.79 -4.34 -3.83
N VAL A 163 -10.53 -4.33 -4.26
CA VAL A 163 -9.74 -3.11 -4.52
C VAL A 163 -9.30 -3.08 -5.98
N THR A 164 -8.85 -1.92 -6.49
CA THR A 164 -8.25 -1.92 -7.83
C THR A 164 -6.89 -2.66 -7.79
N PRO A 165 -6.44 -3.28 -8.89
CA PRO A 165 -5.12 -3.92 -8.94
C PRO A 165 -3.99 -2.99 -8.48
N ALA A 166 -4.02 -1.71 -8.89
CA ALA A 166 -3.06 -0.70 -8.45
C ALA A 166 -3.06 -0.46 -6.92
N VAL A 167 -4.24 -0.53 -6.27
CA VAL A 167 -4.35 -0.39 -4.81
C VAL A 167 -3.92 -1.67 -4.09
N ALA A 168 -4.22 -2.85 -4.64
CA ALA A 168 -3.69 -4.12 -4.12
C ALA A 168 -2.16 -4.12 -4.15
N ARG A 169 -1.58 -3.70 -5.28
CA ARG A 169 -0.14 -3.49 -5.50
C ARG A 169 0.46 -2.59 -4.41
N ARG A 170 -0.01 -1.34 -4.29
CA ARG A 170 0.54 -0.38 -3.32
C ARG A 170 0.33 -0.80 -1.86
N ARG A 171 -0.74 -1.51 -1.53
CA ARG A 171 -0.94 -2.05 -0.17
C ARG A 171 0.15 -3.07 0.16
N ALA A 172 0.44 -3.96 -0.77
CA ALA A 172 1.45 -4.99 -0.55
C ALA A 172 2.84 -4.39 -0.48
N ILE A 173 3.15 -3.43 -1.36
CA ILE A 173 4.41 -2.73 -1.27
C ILE A 173 4.49 -1.93 0.05
N ALA A 174 3.42 -1.29 0.52
CA ALA A 174 3.41 -0.67 1.85
C ALA A 174 3.66 -1.68 3.00
N ALA A 175 3.13 -2.91 2.89
CA ALA A 175 3.45 -3.98 3.83
C ALA A 175 4.93 -4.41 3.74
N VAL A 176 5.49 -4.42 2.51
CA VAL A 176 6.91 -4.70 2.24
C VAL A 176 7.83 -3.64 2.82
N VAL A 177 7.50 -2.37 2.64
CA VAL A 177 8.30 -1.24 3.09
C VAL A 177 8.24 -1.13 4.63
N THR A 178 7.06 -1.34 5.23
CA THR A 178 6.94 -1.43 6.70
C THR A 178 7.80 -2.57 7.26
N GLY A 179 7.98 -3.63 6.48
CA GLY A 179 8.86 -4.73 6.83
C GLY A 179 10.36 -4.47 6.61
N LEU A 180 10.74 -3.90 5.46
CA LEU A 180 12.12 -3.59 5.11
C LEU A 180 12.76 -2.57 6.06
N VAL A 181 11.98 -1.61 6.59
CA VAL A 181 12.45 -0.72 7.67
C VAL A 181 12.85 -1.52 8.92
N GLY A 182 12.18 -2.64 9.21
CA GLY A 182 12.60 -3.59 10.25
C GLY A 182 13.90 -4.34 9.92
N LEU A 183 14.21 -4.55 8.64
CA LEU A 183 15.44 -5.20 8.17
C LEU A 183 16.65 -4.25 8.25
N VAL A 184 16.46 -2.97 7.87
CA VAL A 184 17.50 -1.92 7.95
C VAL A 184 17.86 -1.58 9.42
N LEU A 185 16.95 -1.87 10.36
CA LEU A 185 17.18 -1.73 11.81
C LEU A 185 17.72 -2.99 12.51
N LEU A 186 17.95 -4.11 11.80
CA LEU A 186 18.48 -5.36 12.37
C LEU A 186 19.80 -5.82 11.73
N PRO A 187 20.95 -5.15 11.98
CA PRO A 187 22.25 -5.64 11.54
C PRO A 187 22.91 -6.65 12.51
N SER A 188 22.14 -7.49 13.21
CA SER A 188 22.72 -8.51 14.12
C SER A 188 22.06 -9.88 14.11
N GLY A 189 20.83 -10.04 13.59
CA GLY A 189 20.14 -11.34 13.54
C GLY A 189 20.53 -12.25 12.36
N LEU A 190 20.90 -11.66 11.22
CA LEU A 190 21.15 -12.37 9.97
C LEU A 190 22.47 -13.17 9.95
N VAL A 191 23.47 -12.76 10.74
CA VAL A 191 24.77 -13.45 10.82
C VAL A 191 24.71 -14.72 11.67
N VAL A 192 23.70 -14.86 12.54
CA VAL A 192 23.53 -16.05 13.39
C VAL A 192 22.67 -17.11 12.70
N GLY A 193 21.61 -16.72 11.98
CA GLY A 193 20.70 -17.66 11.31
C GLY A 193 21.34 -18.45 10.17
N ALA A 194 22.12 -17.79 9.30
CA ALA A 194 22.81 -18.47 8.20
C ALA A 194 23.92 -19.42 8.68
N ASN A 195 24.65 -19.05 9.75
CA ASN A 195 25.70 -19.91 10.32
C ASN A 195 25.14 -21.10 11.12
N SER A 196 23.93 -21.00 11.66
CA SER A 196 23.27 -22.13 12.34
C SER A 196 22.75 -23.16 11.33
N LEU A 197 22.26 -22.73 10.17
CA LEU A 197 21.76 -23.62 9.11
C LEU A 197 22.89 -24.30 8.32
N LEU A 198 24.03 -23.64 8.14
CA LEU A 198 25.16 -24.19 7.38
C LEU A 198 26.03 -25.18 8.18
N ASN A 199 25.81 -25.33 9.49
CA ASN A 199 26.59 -26.21 10.38
C ASN A 199 25.76 -27.29 11.10
N GLU A 200 24.48 -27.48 10.77
CA GLU A 200 23.64 -28.52 11.37
C GLU A 200 23.88 -29.89 10.69
N THR A 201 24.67 -30.75 11.34
CA THR A 201 24.76 -32.19 11.01
C THR A 201 23.82 -32.97 11.93
N GLY A 202 22.52 -32.99 11.63
CA GLY A 202 21.55 -33.64 12.53
C GLY A 202 20.12 -33.79 12.00
N GLY A 203 19.94 -34.34 10.80
CA GLY A 203 18.58 -34.65 10.31
C GLY A 203 18.07 -36.02 10.79
N ASN A 204 16.95 -36.03 11.54
CA ASN A 204 16.09 -37.22 11.70
C ASN A 204 14.76 -36.97 10.97
N SER A 205 14.28 -37.99 10.24
CA SER A 205 13.00 -37.97 9.52
C SER A 205 11.82 -37.81 10.48
N VAL A 206 10.82 -37.00 10.11
CA VAL A 206 9.57 -36.81 10.87
C VAL A 206 8.40 -37.08 9.92
N ASP A 207 8.00 -38.34 9.79
CA ASP A 207 6.88 -38.77 8.94
C ASP A 207 5.57 -39.00 9.72
N ASP A 208 5.48 -38.68 11.02
CA ASP A 208 4.29 -38.98 11.83
C ASP A 208 3.89 -37.82 12.78
N ALA A 209 3.49 -36.69 12.20
CA ALA A 209 2.80 -35.63 12.94
C ALA A 209 1.39 -35.37 12.35
N PRO A 210 0.34 -35.29 13.19
CA PRO A 210 -1.03 -35.05 12.73
C PRO A 210 -1.13 -33.69 12.02
N THR A 211 -1.61 -33.72 10.78
CA THR A 211 -1.78 -32.54 9.92
C THR A 211 -2.70 -31.53 10.57
N THR A 212 -2.10 -30.54 11.23
CA THR A 212 -2.78 -29.35 11.72
C THR A 212 -2.97 -28.43 10.52
N LYS A 213 -4.22 -28.04 10.21
CA LYS A 213 -4.50 -27.09 9.12
C LYS A 213 -3.87 -25.74 9.48
N ILE A 214 -2.71 -25.46 8.89
CA ILE A 214 -2.05 -24.16 8.99
C ILE A 214 -2.98 -23.14 8.32
N PRO A 215 -3.39 -22.06 9.01
CA PRO A 215 -4.19 -21.01 8.38
C PRO A 215 -3.44 -20.43 7.19
N VAL A 216 -4.16 -20.14 6.10
CA VAL A 216 -3.58 -19.53 4.90
C VAL A 216 -3.23 -18.08 5.23
N THR A 217 -1.98 -17.86 5.63
CA THR A 217 -1.41 -16.54 5.86
C THR A 217 -1.19 -15.91 4.48
N PRO A 218 -1.69 -14.69 4.18
CA PRO A 218 -1.40 -14.04 2.91
C PRO A 218 0.10 -13.86 2.76
N THR A 219 0.63 -14.46 1.71
CA THR A 219 2.05 -14.41 1.38
C THR A 219 2.25 -13.52 0.17
N ALA A 220 3.15 -12.55 0.28
CA ALA A 220 3.57 -11.68 -0.81
C ALA A 220 5.04 -11.93 -1.14
N LEU A 221 5.39 -11.97 -2.43
CA LEU A 221 6.76 -11.94 -2.90
C LEU A 221 7.05 -10.57 -3.49
N VAL A 222 8.15 -9.94 -3.08
CA VAL A 222 8.64 -8.72 -3.72
C VAL A 222 10.09 -8.86 -4.16
N ALA A 223 10.32 -8.52 -5.41
CA ALA A 223 11.65 -8.37 -5.99
C ALA A 223 11.99 -6.88 -6.12
N VAL A 224 13.19 -6.50 -5.66
CA VAL A 224 13.74 -5.17 -5.94
C VAL A 224 14.66 -5.28 -7.13
N THR A 225 14.44 -4.46 -8.16
CA THR A 225 15.25 -4.48 -9.38
C THR A 225 16.20 -3.28 -9.46
N ASN A 226 17.41 -3.54 -9.96
CA ASN A 226 18.40 -2.50 -10.21
C ASN A 226 18.17 -1.80 -11.56
N THR A 227 19.01 -0.82 -11.87
CA THR A 227 18.96 -0.05 -13.13
C THR A 227 19.25 -0.88 -14.38
N ARG A 228 19.77 -2.11 -14.23
CA ARG A 228 19.98 -3.09 -15.30
C ARG A 228 18.83 -4.09 -15.42
N ASN A 229 17.73 -3.89 -14.68
CA ASN A 229 16.59 -4.79 -14.62
C ASN A 229 16.93 -6.19 -14.07
N GLU A 230 17.93 -6.27 -13.20
CA GLU A 230 18.30 -7.50 -12.49
C GLU A 230 17.74 -7.46 -11.07
N VAL A 231 17.36 -8.62 -10.52
CA VAL A 231 16.89 -8.73 -9.14
C VAL A 231 18.06 -8.52 -8.17
N ALA A 232 18.00 -7.43 -7.41
CA ALA A 232 18.99 -7.03 -6.42
C ALA A 232 18.63 -7.55 -5.01
N ALA A 233 17.35 -7.63 -4.69
CA ALA A 233 16.86 -8.20 -3.44
C ALA A 233 15.54 -8.94 -3.65
N LEU A 234 15.29 -9.96 -2.83
CA LEU A 234 14.06 -10.74 -2.86
C LEU A 234 13.57 -10.97 -1.43
N ALA A 235 12.30 -10.67 -1.19
CA ALA A 235 11.69 -10.85 0.13
C ALA A 235 10.31 -11.49 0.01
N MET A 236 10.08 -12.51 0.82
CA MET A 236 8.75 -13.04 1.12
C MET A 236 8.20 -12.36 2.37
N LEU A 237 6.91 -12.03 2.34
CA LEU A 237 6.20 -11.49 3.48
C LEU A 237 5.01 -12.36 3.81
N ALA A 238 4.91 -12.78 5.06
CA ALA A 238 3.77 -13.49 5.60
C ALA A 238 3.11 -12.58 6.65
N VAL A 239 1.93 -12.05 6.34
CA VAL A 239 1.21 -11.13 7.26
C VAL A 239 0.46 -11.93 8.31
N ASP A 240 0.67 -11.67 9.60
CA ASP A 240 -0.04 -12.37 10.68
C ASP A 240 -1.55 -12.41 10.39
N PRO A 241 -2.22 -13.57 10.47
CA PRO A 241 -3.66 -13.68 10.24
C PRO A 241 -4.49 -12.69 11.05
N ALA A 242 -4.06 -12.27 12.25
CA ALA A 242 -4.72 -11.27 13.08
C ALA A 242 -4.59 -9.82 12.56
N GLY A 243 -3.87 -9.61 11.45
CA GLY A 243 -3.72 -8.32 10.76
C GLY A 243 -2.79 -7.32 11.46
N LYS A 244 -1.99 -7.77 12.43
CA LYS A 244 -0.99 -6.95 13.13
C LYS A 244 0.37 -7.63 13.06
N GLY A 245 1.31 -7.02 12.35
CA GLY A 245 2.65 -7.59 12.17
C GLY A 245 2.70 -8.71 11.12
N GLY A 246 3.82 -9.41 11.08
CA GLY A 246 4.09 -10.46 10.12
C GLY A 246 5.56 -10.88 10.16
N SER A 247 5.91 -11.86 9.35
CA SER A 247 7.28 -12.31 9.14
C SER A 247 7.77 -11.87 7.77
N ILE A 248 9.03 -11.45 7.72
CA ILE A 248 9.73 -11.14 6.47
C ILE A 248 10.85 -12.14 6.37
N VAL A 249 10.89 -12.83 5.24
CA VAL A 249 11.92 -13.80 4.93
C VAL A 249 12.70 -13.24 3.75
N SER A 250 13.94 -12.81 4.01
CA SER A 250 14.86 -12.44 2.95
C SER A 250 15.30 -13.70 2.22
N ILE A 251 15.16 -13.70 0.90
CA ILE A 251 15.53 -14.82 0.04
C ILE A 251 16.81 -14.41 -0.68
N PRO A 252 17.92 -15.15 -0.53
CA PRO A 252 19.15 -14.83 -1.23
C PRO A 252 18.92 -14.87 -2.75
N VAL A 253 19.20 -13.77 -3.45
CA VAL A 253 19.04 -13.68 -4.91
C VAL A 253 19.92 -14.70 -5.67
N GLY A 254 21.01 -15.16 -5.04
CA GLY A 254 21.88 -16.20 -5.56
C GLY A 254 21.44 -17.64 -5.24
N ALA A 255 20.29 -17.84 -4.61
CA ALA A 255 19.76 -19.19 -4.37
C ALA A 255 19.48 -19.90 -5.69
N ASN A 256 19.70 -21.22 -5.72
CA ASN A 256 19.40 -22.04 -6.89
C ASN A 256 17.90 -22.37 -6.93
N ALA A 257 17.30 -22.31 -8.12
CA ALA A 257 15.93 -22.76 -8.31
C ALA A 257 15.82 -24.28 -8.03
N GLU A 258 14.68 -24.72 -7.48
CA GLU A 258 14.40 -26.15 -7.37
C GLU A 258 13.92 -26.68 -8.73
N ILE A 259 14.53 -27.77 -9.20
CA ILE A 259 14.38 -28.21 -10.59
C ILE A 259 13.89 -29.65 -10.63
N PRO A 260 12.91 -29.98 -11.49
CA PRO A 260 12.61 -31.37 -11.83
C PRO A 260 13.87 -32.10 -12.31
N LYS A 261 13.94 -33.42 -12.14
CA LYS A 261 15.12 -34.29 -12.36
C LYS A 261 15.85 -34.15 -13.72
N SER A 262 15.36 -33.35 -14.67
CA SER A 262 15.89 -33.17 -16.02
C SER A 262 16.27 -31.73 -16.40
N GLY A 263 16.21 -30.74 -15.49
CA GLY A 263 16.51 -29.35 -15.82
C GLY A 263 17.92 -28.88 -15.42
N THR A 264 18.35 -27.75 -15.98
CA THR A 264 19.65 -27.12 -15.70
C THR A 264 19.58 -26.19 -14.49
N ILE A 265 20.48 -26.41 -13.52
CA ILE A 265 20.68 -25.55 -12.34
C ILE A 265 20.91 -24.11 -12.79
N HIS A 266 20.06 -23.20 -12.30
CA HIS A 266 20.18 -21.77 -12.52
C HIS A 266 19.80 -21.03 -11.22
N ARG A 267 20.24 -19.78 -11.09
CA ARG A 267 19.87 -18.95 -9.94
C ARG A 267 18.45 -18.45 -10.13
N ILE A 268 17.72 -18.35 -9.04
CA ILE A 268 16.35 -17.84 -9.01
C ILE A 268 16.27 -16.43 -9.61
N ALA A 269 17.26 -15.56 -9.36
CA ALA A 269 17.29 -14.23 -9.97
C ALA A 269 17.43 -14.25 -11.51
N ASP A 270 17.99 -15.30 -12.09
CA ASP A 270 18.20 -15.38 -13.55
C ASP A 270 16.89 -15.68 -14.30
N SER A 271 15.89 -16.29 -13.63
CA SER A 271 14.58 -16.52 -14.26
C SER A 271 13.78 -15.24 -14.43
N TYR A 272 14.00 -14.22 -13.58
CA TYR A 272 13.41 -12.90 -13.77
C TYR A 272 13.86 -12.25 -15.09
N ALA A 273 15.14 -12.36 -15.45
CA ALA A 273 15.66 -11.78 -16.69
C ALA A 273 15.06 -12.42 -17.96
N SER A 274 14.65 -13.69 -17.89
CA SER A 274 14.14 -14.44 -19.03
C SER A 274 12.60 -14.52 -19.10
N GLY A 275 11.91 -14.47 -17.97
CA GLY A 275 10.46 -14.64 -17.88
C GLY A 275 9.74 -13.72 -16.88
N GLY A 276 10.42 -12.69 -16.39
CA GLY A 276 9.85 -11.68 -15.49
C GLY A 276 9.37 -12.25 -14.15
N MET A 277 8.42 -11.55 -13.53
CA MET A 277 7.91 -11.90 -12.20
C MET A 277 7.23 -13.28 -12.15
N ASP A 278 6.62 -13.74 -13.24
CA ASP A 278 5.95 -15.05 -13.27
C ASP A 278 6.95 -16.21 -13.21
N ALA A 279 8.07 -16.11 -13.94
CA ALA A 279 9.13 -17.11 -13.88
C ALA A 279 9.85 -17.08 -12.52
N LEU A 280 10.15 -15.87 -12.02
CA LEU A 280 10.73 -15.69 -10.69
C LEU A 280 9.84 -16.28 -9.60
N ARG A 281 8.54 -16.02 -9.65
CA ARG A 281 7.55 -16.57 -8.72
C ARG A 281 7.60 -18.09 -8.71
N ALA A 282 7.56 -18.74 -9.88
CA ALA A 282 7.50 -20.19 -9.98
C ALA A 282 8.72 -20.85 -9.30
N ASP A 283 9.92 -20.30 -9.51
CA ASP A 283 11.14 -20.83 -8.89
C ASP A 283 11.15 -20.64 -7.37
N VAL A 284 10.64 -19.49 -6.88
CA VAL A 284 10.57 -19.20 -5.45
C VAL A 284 9.51 -20.04 -4.76
N GLU A 285 8.33 -20.21 -5.38
CA GLU A 285 7.28 -21.11 -4.91
C GLU A 285 7.77 -22.55 -4.84
N GLY A 286 8.54 -22.99 -5.84
CA GLY A 286 9.24 -24.28 -5.84
C GLY A 286 10.19 -24.38 -4.65
N LEU A 287 11.20 -23.50 -4.58
CA LEU A 287 12.24 -23.52 -3.54
C LEU A 287 11.68 -23.56 -2.11
N LEU A 288 10.65 -22.74 -1.85
CA LEU A 288 10.08 -22.60 -0.51
C LEU A 288 8.92 -23.57 -0.26
N ASN A 289 8.44 -24.27 -1.28
CA ASN A 289 7.22 -25.08 -1.26
C ASN A 289 6.02 -24.31 -0.67
N VAL A 290 5.82 -23.08 -1.15
CA VAL A 290 4.71 -22.20 -0.78
C VAL A 290 4.02 -21.67 -2.03
N SER A 291 2.84 -21.08 -1.88
CA SER A 291 2.22 -20.29 -2.96
C SER A 291 2.05 -18.85 -2.50
N PHE A 292 2.31 -17.90 -3.39
CA PHE A 292 2.12 -16.48 -3.14
C PHE A 292 0.75 -16.02 -3.62
N ASN A 293 0.06 -15.26 -2.77
CA ASN A 293 -1.19 -14.62 -3.18
C ASN A 293 -0.92 -13.36 -4.00
N LEU A 294 0.25 -12.77 -3.84
CA LEU A 294 0.65 -11.56 -4.55
C LEU A 294 2.14 -11.58 -4.85
N VAL A 295 2.49 -11.18 -6.06
CA VAL A 295 3.87 -11.05 -6.52
C VAL A 295 4.03 -9.73 -7.25
N ASP A 296 5.16 -9.04 -7.05
CA ASP A 296 5.41 -7.75 -7.67
C ASP A 296 6.90 -7.39 -7.65
N ASP A 297 7.36 -6.63 -8.63
CA ASP A 297 8.69 -6.04 -8.65
C ASP A 297 8.63 -4.52 -8.47
N VAL A 298 9.65 -3.98 -7.83
CA VAL A 298 9.78 -2.55 -7.54
C VAL A 298 11.19 -2.10 -7.90
N ASN A 299 11.30 -1.09 -8.76
CA ASN A 299 12.60 -0.47 -9.04
C ASN A 299 13.00 0.52 -7.93
N ALA A 300 14.26 0.94 -7.91
CA ALA A 300 14.79 1.85 -6.89
C ALA A 300 14.00 3.17 -6.77
N ALA A 301 13.52 3.75 -7.88
CA ALA A 301 12.76 5.01 -7.85
C ALA A 301 11.37 4.85 -7.20
N GLU A 302 10.68 3.75 -7.53
CA GLU A 302 9.41 3.39 -6.91
C GLU A 302 9.61 3.09 -5.42
N LEU A 303 10.61 2.30 -5.07
CA LEU A 303 10.93 1.94 -3.69
C LEU A 303 11.28 3.19 -2.86
N GLY A 304 12.08 4.11 -3.40
CA GLY A 304 12.41 5.37 -2.76
C GLY A 304 11.17 6.23 -2.51
N THR A 305 10.24 6.29 -3.47
CA THR A 305 8.96 7.00 -3.31
C THR A 305 8.10 6.40 -2.20
N LEU A 306 8.12 5.07 -2.06
CA LEU A 306 7.37 4.36 -1.03
C LEU A 306 7.98 4.56 0.36
N LEU A 307 9.31 4.62 0.45
CA LEU A 307 10.05 4.86 1.68
C LEU A 307 9.91 6.29 2.22
N GLN A 308 9.49 7.27 1.39
CA GLN A 308 9.28 8.66 1.82
C GLN A 308 8.37 8.79 3.04
N VAL A 309 7.43 7.85 3.26
CA VAL A 309 6.53 7.89 4.42
C VAL A 309 7.24 7.72 5.76
N PHE A 310 8.44 7.11 5.76
CA PHE A 310 9.23 6.87 6.96
C PHE A 310 10.24 7.98 7.24
N GLY A 311 10.44 8.89 6.28
CA GLY A 311 11.49 9.91 6.35
C GLY A 311 12.88 9.28 6.30
N ASP A 312 13.87 10.03 6.80
CA ASP A 312 15.25 9.57 6.84
C ASP A 312 15.45 8.50 7.91
N VAL A 313 16.23 7.47 7.58
CA VAL A 313 16.50 6.32 8.45
C VAL A 313 17.93 6.39 8.97
N ASN A 314 18.09 6.31 10.28
CA ASN A 314 19.42 6.17 10.88
C ASN A 314 19.84 4.69 10.83
N ALA A 315 20.92 4.41 10.10
CA ALA A 315 21.50 3.09 9.96
C ALA A 315 22.93 3.08 10.51
N ASN A 316 23.36 1.94 11.05
CA ASN A 316 24.75 1.69 11.38
C ASN A 316 25.28 0.59 10.45
N LEU A 317 26.14 0.98 9.52
CA LEU A 317 26.68 0.10 8.49
C LEU A 317 27.96 -0.56 9.02
N PRO A 318 27.99 -1.89 9.23
CA PRO A 318 29.18 -2.56 9.77
C PRO A 318 30.36 -2.62 8.78
N ALA A 319 30.09 -2.38 7.49
CA ALA A 319 31.05 -2.35 6.39
C ALA A 319 30.56 -1.33 5.34
N PRO A 320 31.45 -0.78 4.49
CA PRO A 320 31.02 0.09 3.40
C PRO A 320 30.13 -0.66 2.43
N VAL A 321 29.07 0.00 1.95
CA VAL A 321 28.19 -0.53 0.90
C VAL A 321 28.88 -0.26 -0.43
N LEU A 322 29.06 -1.31 -1.22
CA LEU A 322 29.73 -1.25 -2.51
C LEU A 322 28.70 -1.43 -3.63
N ASP A 323 28.84 -0.63 -4.68
CA ASP A 323 28.17 -0.82 -5.96
C ASP A 323 29.19 -1.28 -7.02
N THR A 324 28.71 -1.69 -8.18
CA THR A 324 29.54 -2.15 -9.31
C THR A 324 29.47 -1.13 -10.44
N ALA A 325 30.59 -0.48 -10.75
CA ALA A 325 30.69 0.42 -11.89
C ALA A 325 30.50 -0.33 -13.23
N ALA A 326 30.29 0.42 -14.31
CA ALA A 326 30.03 -0.13 -15.65
C ALA A 326 31.17 -1.03 -16.17
N ASP A 327 32.39 -0.88 -15.64
CA ASP A 327 33.56 -1.69 -15.95
C ASP A 327 33.74 -2.91 -15.02
N GLY A 328 32.80 -3.14 -14.10
CA GLY A 328 32.83 -4.24 -13.13
C GLY A 328 33.62 -3.94 -11.86
N THR A 329 34.18 -2.73 -11.69
CA THR A 329 34.92 -2.36 -10.47
C THR A 329 33.97 -2.08 -9.30
N ALA A 330 34.36 -2.51 -8.11
CA ALA A 330 33.60 -2.22 -6.88
C ALA A 330 33.87 -0.78 -6.42
N VAL A 331 32.82 0.00 -6.22
CA VAL A 331 32.89 1.41 -5.82
C VAL A 331 32.08 1.61 -4.54
N PRO A 332 32.63 2.21 -3.47
CA PRO A 332 31.87 2.51 -2.27
C PRO A 332 30.80 3.56 -2.54
N VAL A 333 29.56 3.24 -2.20
CA VAL A 333 28.39 4.14 -2.28
C VAL A 333 27.95 4.66 -0.91
N LEU A 334 28.24 3.91 0.16
CA LEU A 334 28.10 4.36 1.54
C LEU A 334 29.30 3.87 2.35
N GLU A 335 29.83 4.73 3.21
CA GLU A 335 30.91 4.36 4.12
C GLU A 335 30.40 3.57 5.34
N ALA A 336 31.30 2.80 5.97
CA ALA A 336 30.97 2.15 7.23
C ALA A 336 30.73 3.17 8.37
N GLY A 337 29.84 2.81 9.30
CA GLY A 337 29.49 3.60 10.47
C GLY A 337 28.06 4.12 10.46
N SER A 338 27.78 5.06 11.35
CA SER A 338 26.46 5.67 11.48
C SER A 338 26.19 6.63 10.34
N ALA A 339 25.11 6.41 9.59
CA ALA A 339 24.65 7.27 8.52
C ALA A 339 23.14 7.53 8.64
N THR A 340 22.73 8.75 8.33
CA THR A 340 21.33 9.09 8.10
C THR A 340 21.07 8.93 6.61
N LEU A 341 20.27 7.93 6.26
CA LEU A 341 19.98 7.54 4.89
C LEU A 341 18.63 8.11 4.48
N THR A 342 18.61 8.83 3.37
CA THR A 342 17.35 9.25 2.74
C THR A 342 16.60 8.04 2.18
N PRO A 343 15.28 8.12 1.99
CA PRO A 343 14.49 7.09 1.30
C PRO A 343 15.08 6.61 -0.03
N ALA A 344 15.72 7.50 -0.79
CA ALA A 344 16.35 7.19 -2.06
C ALA A 344 17.72 6.50 -1.92
N GLN A 345 18.41 6.65 -0.79
CA GLN A 345 19.66 5.93 -0.50
C GLN A 345 19.42 4.56 0.13
N VAL A 346 18.26 4.36 0.75
CA VAL A 346 17.82 3.05 1.26
C VAL A 346 17.31 2.15 0.12
N ALA A 347 16.76 2.76 -0.93
CA ALA A 347 16.26 2.08 -2.12
C ALA A 347 17.39 1.70 -3.09
#